data_AF-A0A814SQF0-F1
#
_entry.id   AF-A0A814SQF0-F1
#
_cell.length_a   1.000
_cell.length_b   1.000
_cell.length_c   1.000
_cell.angle_alpha   90.00
_cell.angle_beta   90.00
_cell.angle_gamma   90.00
#
_symmetry.space_group_name_H-M   'P 1'
#
loop_
_entity.id
_entity.type
_entity.pdbx_description
1 polymer ?
#
loop_
_entity_poly.entity_id
_entity_poly.type
_entity_poly.pdbx_seq_one_letter_code
_entity_poly.pdbx_strand_id
1 'polypeptide(L)'
;MEVYAGAGENRVGHESCKSVLFELSIDEAMDARPFADITSISHFGEGEEEVLFTMGSVWTIDSVKEGDDSLWTVELKHCSELDSKLGQLFKQLPDDNTFIALGDVLRELGQHTKAKNFYYRMLNEPLIPDEIRRSLYYKIAKINIAQGEHFEALNNLHEALKLFPVVETNTVPVSSQPLYAHGIISSPLPILYNMGRMYQKTDHYTEALKYFTEAADIKESDPVDRAIVEDSIGDRFECNMNVSLIAISSHPYS
;
A
#
# COMPACT_ATOMS: atom_id res chain seq x y z
N MET A 1 17.01 -27.70 -13.08
CA MET A 1 18.13 -27.43 -12.15
C MET A 1 17.69 -27.59 -10.71
N GLU A 2 18.54 -28.10 -9.82
CA GLU A 2 18.35 -28.09 -8.37
C GLU A 2 19.28 -27.03 -7.75
N VAL A 3 18.74 -26.20 -6.87
CA VAL A 3 19.50 -25.17 -6.14
C VAL A 3 19.35 -25.40 -4.65
N TYR A 4 20.46 -25.30 -3.92
CA TYR A 4 20.51 -25.60 -2.50
C TYR A 4 20.78 -24.34 -1.68
N ALA A 5 20.10 -24.18 -0.54
CA ALA A 5 20.38 -23.10 0.42
C ALA A 5 20.47 -23.62 1.86
N GLY A 6 21.55 -23.25 2.54
CA GLY A 6 21.86 -23.69 3.91
C GLY A 6 23.25 -24.31 4.01
N ALA A 7 23.86 -24.25 5.21
CA ALA A 7 25.23 -24.71 5.40
C ALA A 7 25.36 -26.25 5.55
N GLY A 8 24.25 -26.98 5.62
CA GLY A 8 24.23 -28.45 5.79
C GLY A 8 24.75 -28.96 7.14
N GLU A 9 25.52 -28.17 7.88
CA GLU A 9 26.18 -28.58 9.12
C GLU A 9 25.48 -28.06 10.38
N ASN A 10 25.41 -28.90 11.42
CA ASN A 10 25.02 -28.45 12.75
C ASN A 10 26.14 -27.59 13.34
N ARG A 11 25.81 -26.39 13.82
CA ARG A 11 26.77 -25.56 14.57
C ARG A 11 27.25 -26.31 15.82
N VAL A 12 28.56 -26.53 15.90
CA VAL A 12 29.23 -27.17 17.05
C VAL A 12 28.86 -26.41 18.32
N GLY A 13 28.25 -27.09 19.30
CA GLY A 13 27.88 -26.54 20.61
C GLY A 13 26.39 -26.29 20.86
N HIS A 14 25.51 -26.55 19.89
CA HIS A 14 24.05 -26.42 20.05
C HIS A 14 23.31 -27.71 19.69
N GLU A 15 23.28 -28.68 20.61
CA GLU A 15 22.58 -29.97 20.45
C GLU A 15 21.05 -29.84 20.22
N SER A 16 20.47 -28.67 20.50
CA SER A 16 19.06 -28.37 20.27
C SER A 16 18.75 -27.77 18.89
N CYS A 17 19.77 -27.40 18.11
CA CYS A 17 19.58 -26.85 16.77
C CYS A 17 19.66 -27.97 15.72
N LYS A 18 18.75 -27.94 14.75
CA LYS A 18 18.74 -28.86 13.61
C LYS A 18 19.17 -28.10 12.36
N SER A 19 20.02 -28.72 11.56
CA SER A 19 20.40 -28.19 10.25
C SER A 19 19.24 -28.35 9.27
N VAL A 20 19.05 -27.36 8.41
CA VAL A 20 18.02 -27.37 7.38
C VAL A 20 18.67 -27.06 6.04
N LEU A 21 18.39 -27.90 5.04
CA LEU A 21 18.74 -27.72 3.64
C LEU A 21 17.45 -27.41 2.87
N PHE A 22 17.41 -26.28 2.17
CA PHE A 22 16.35 -25.99 1.23
C PHE A 22 16.77 -26.45 -0.15
N GLU A 23 15.94 -27.27 -0.78
CA GLU A 23 16.14 -27.77 -2.14
C GLU A 23 15.09 -27.14 -3.05
N LEU A 24 15.52 -26.36 -4.03
CA LEU A 24 14.64 -25.67 -4.96
C LEU A 24 14.66 -26.38 -6.31
N SER A 25 13.52 -26.97 -6.69
CA SER A 25 13.33 -27.57 -8.00
C SER A 25 12.93 -26.51 -9.03
N ILE A 26 13.77 -26.31 -10.04
CA ILE A 26 13.56 -25.32 -11.11
C ILE A 26 13.28 -26.02 -12.43
N ASP A 27 12.12 -25.72 -13.01
CA ASP A 27 11.74 -26.13 -14.36
C ASP A 27 12.30 -25.15 -15.41
N GLU A 28 13.33 -25.59 -16.14
CA GLU A 28 14.01 -24.79 -17.17
C GLU A 28 13.20 -24.64 -18.46
N ALA A 29 12.14 -25.44 -18.64
CA ALA A 29 11.26 -25.38 -19.79
C ALA A 29 10.18 -24.29 -19.67
N MET A 30 10.13 -23.56 -18.55
CA MET A 30 9.19 -22.45 -18.37
C MET A 30 9.52 -21.26 -19.29
N ASP A 31 8.48 -20.68 -19.92
CA ASP A 31 8.60 -19.54 -20.83
C ASP A 31 9.06 -18.25 -20.12
N ALA A 32 8.60 -18.04 -18.89
CA ALA A 32 9.08 -16.98 -18.01
C ALA A 32 10.05 -17.58 -16.99
N ARG A 33 11.31 -17.18 -17.04
CA ARG A 33 12.34 -17.63 -16.10
C ARG A 33 12.49 -16.60 -14.98
N PRO A 34 11.92 -16.84 -13.78
CA PRO A 34 12.06 -15.91 -12.66
C PRO A 34 13.43 -16.03 -11.98
N PHE A 35 14.45 -16.53 -12.68
CA PHE A 35 15.78 -16.77 -12.18
C PHE A 35 16.82 -16.55 -13.29
N ALA A 36 18.05 -16.24 -12.88
CA ALA A 36 19.20 -16.10 -13.76
C ALA A 36 20.43 -16.71 -13.08
N ASP A 37 21.21 -17.48 -13.85
CA ASP A 37 22.57 -17.84 -13.45
C ASP A 37 23.44 -16.58 -13.53
N ILE A 38 24.07 -16.22 -12.40
CA ILE A 38 24.91 -15.04 -12.29
C ILE A 38 26.37 -15.40 -12.03
N THR A 39 26.76 -16.68 -12.14
CA THR A 39 28.13 -17.16 -11.91
C THR A 39 29.17 -16.33 -12.68
N SER A 40 28.88 -15.96 -13.94
CA SER A 40 29.79 -15.16 -14.77
C SER A 40 29.99 -13.71 -14.32
N ILE A 41 29.09 -13.18 -13.49
CA ILE A 41 29.12 -11.79 -13.01
C ILE A 41 29.22 -11.70 -11.47
N SER A 42 29.23 -12.83 -10.79
CA SER A 42 29.38 -12.92 -9.34
C SER A 42 30.76 -12.43 -8.92
N HIS A 43 30.83 -11.81 -7.74
CA HIS A 43 32.10 -11.47 -7.11
C HIS A 43 32.95 -12.72 -6.80
N PHE A 44 32.31 -13.86 -6.56
CA PHE A 44 32.98 -15.13 -6.25
C PHE A 44 33.31 -15.96 -7.49
N GLY A 45 32.84 -15.54 -8.68
CA GLY A 45 33.12 -16.18 -9.96
C GLY A 45 32.78 -17.67 -9.95
N GLU A 46 33.67 -18.50 -10.51
CA GLU A 46 33.50 -19.97 -10.54
C GLU A 46 33.67 -20.65 -9.17
N GLY A 47 33.96 -19.89 -8.11
CA GLY A 47 34.09 -20.43 -6.75
C GLY A 47 32.77 -20.77 -6.08
N GLU A 48 31.67 -20.18 -6.55
CA GLU A 48 30.30 -20.44 -6.08
C GLU A 48 29.34 -20.45 -7.27
N GLU A 49 28.34 -21.34 -7.24
CA GLU A 49 27.27 -21.38 -8.25
C GLU A 49 26.09 -20.54 -7.75
N GLU A 50 26.06 -19.27 -8.15
CA GLU A 50 25.04 -18.31 -7.70
C GLU A 50 23.89 -18.18 -8.72
N VAL A 51 22.67 -18.34 -8.21
CA VAL A 51 21.43 -18.11 -8.98
C VAL A 51 20.68 -16.93 -8.37
N LEU A 52 20.43 -15.90 -9.20
CA LEU A 52 19.62 -14.74 -8.84
C LEU A 52 18.15 -15.03 -9.14
N PHE A 53 17.29 -14.93 -8.12
CA PHE A 53 15.84 -14.95 -8.31
C PHE A 53 15.28 -13.53 -8.49
N THR A 54 14.19 -13.44 -9.24
CA THR A 54 13.47 -12.17 -9.44
C THR A 54 12.84 -11.74 -8.12
N MET A 55 12.83 -10.44 -7.84
CA MET A 55 12.13 -9.94 -6.65
C MET A 55 10.65 -10.33 -6.70
N GLY A 56 10.18 -11.02 -5.67
CA GLY A 56 8.79 -11.48 -5.58
C GLY A 56 8.57 -12.94 -5.96
N SER A 57 9.62 -13.72 -6.27
CA SER A 57 9.49 -15.18 -6.42
C SER A 57 8.97 -15.81 -5.13
N VAL A 58 7.88 -16.57 -5.24
CA VAL A 58 7.27 -17.29 -4.12
C VAL A 58 7.40 -18.79 -4.33
N TRP A 59 7.76 -19.49 -3.26
CA TRP A 59 8.01 -20.92 -3.24
C TRP A 59 7.07 -21.58 -2.23
N THR A 60 6.44 -22.68 -2.64
CA THR A 60 5.63 -23.52 -1.74
C THR A 60 6.48 -24.66 -1.21
N ILE A 61 6.30 -24.98 0.07
CA ILE A 61 6.88 -26.19 0.67
C ILE A 61 6.12 -27.38 0.08
N ASP A 62 6.81 -28.20 -0.70
CA ASP A 62 6.27 -29.43 -1.29
C ASP A 62 6.39 -30.58 -0.28
N SER A 63 7.55 -30.70 0.36
CA SER A 63 7.77 -31.73 1.37
C SER A 63 8.83 -31.31 2.40
N VAL A 64 8.81 -31.97 3.56
CA VAL A 64 9.81 -31.83 4.62
C VAL A 64 10.24 -33.23 5.02
N LYS A 65 11.53 -33.54 4.85
CA LYS A 65 12.11 -34.86 5.08
C LYS A 65 13.22 -34.77 6.13
N GLU A 66 13.19 -35.65 7.12
CA GLU A 66 14.29 -35.81 8.06
C GLU A 66 15.29 -36.82 7.47
N GLY A 67 16.55 -36.38 7.30
CA GLY A 67 17.65 -37.23 6.87
C GLY A 67 18.40 -37.86 8.05
N ASP A 68 19.28 -38.81 7.72
CA ASP A 68 19.97 -39.66 8.71
C ASP A 68 20.90 -38.87 9.68
N ASP A 69 21.33 -37.65 9.33
CA ASP A 69 22.31 -36.84 10.08
C ASP A 69 21.68 -35.65 10.85
N SER A 70 20.40 -35.72 11.24
CA SER A 70 19.67 -34.56 11.80
C SER A 70 19.60 -33.34 10.86
N LEU A 71 19.83 -33.57 9.56
CA LEU A 71 19.63 -32.62 8.49
C LEU A 71 18.19 -32.74 7.98
N TRP A 72 17.45 -31.65 8.03
CA TRP A 72 16.10 -31.56 7.49
C TRP A 72 16.17 -31.02 6.08
N THR A 73 15.67 -31.78 5.11
CA THR A 73 15.55 -31.30 3.73
C THR A 73 14.13 -30.78 3.52
N VAL A 74 14.02 -29.52 3.10
CA VAL A 74 12.76 -28.87 2.76
C VAL A 74 12.75 -28.69 1.25
N GLU A 75 11.92 -29.50 0.59
CA GLU A 75 11.74 -29.42 -0.86
C GLU A 75 10.77 -28.28 -1.17
N LEU A 76 11.24 -27.35 -1.99
CA LEU A 76 10.53 -26.16 -2.41
C LEU A 76 10.22 -26.26 -3.90
N LYS A 77 8.97 -25.99 -4.23
CA LYS A 77 8.50 -25.90 -5.62
C LYS A 77 8.06 -24.48 -5.94
N HIS A 78 8.35 -24.04 -7.16
CA HIS A 78 7.93 -22.72 -7.62
C HIS A 78 6.39 -22.61 -7.59
N CYS A 79 5.88 -21.53 -7.00
CA CYS A 79 4.45 -21.33 -6.83
C CYS A 79 3.80 -20.75 -8.10
N SER A 80 3.58 -21.60 -9.11
CA SER A 80 2.86 -21.21 -10.33
C SER A 80 1.39 -20.84 -10.07
N GLU A 81 0.78 -21.33 -8.99
CA GLU A 81 -0.57 -20.95 -8.60
C GLU A 81 -0.65 -19.50 -8.12
N LEU A 82 0.35 -19.00 -7.39
CA LEU A 82 0.41 -17.59 -7.03
C LEU A 82 0.65 -16.74 -8.28
N ASP A 83 1.45 -17.19 -9.25
CA ASP A 83 1.55 -16.53 -10.56
C ASP A 83 0.23 -16.56 -11.34
N SER A 84 -0.58 -17.60 -11.18
CA SER A 84 -1.91 -17.66 -11.79
C SER A 84 -2.89 -16.72 -11.11
N LYS A 85 -2.75 -16.51 -9.79
CA LYS A 85 -3.63 -15.65 -8.97
C LYS A 85 -3.22 -14.19 -9.05
N LEU A 86 -1.93 -13.92 -8.98
CA LEU A 86 -1.29 -12.66 -9.38
C LEU A 86 -1.59 -12.39 -10.85
N GLY A 87 -1.49 -13.38 -11.73
CA GLY A 87 -1.82 -13.25 -13.15
C GLY A 87 -3.31 -12.99 -13.39
N GLN A 88 -4.21 -13.54 -12.57
CA GLN A 88 -5.63 -13.17 -12.57
C GLN A 88 -5.82 -11.75 -12.06
N LEU A 89 -5.12 -11.36 -10.99
CA LEU A 89 -5.05 -9.98 -10.51
C LEU A 89 -4.56 -9.05 -11.62
N PHE A 90 -3.42 -9.35 -12.27
CA PHE A 90 -2.83 -8.61 -13.38
C PHE A 90 -3.72 -8.58 -14.62
N LYS A 91 -4.45 -9.66 -14.93
CA LYS A 91 -5.47 -9.70 -16.00
C LYS A 91 -6.74 -8.90 -15.67
N GLN A 92 -7.02 -8.68 -14.38
CA GLN A 92 -8.07 -7.78 -13.92
C GLN A 92 -7.61 -6.32 -13.89
N LEU A 93 -6.30 -6.07 -14.00
CA LEU A 93 -5.76 -4.72 -14.13
C LEU A 93 -5.85 -4.28 -15.60
N PRO A 94 -6.55 -3.19 -15.91
CA PRO A 94 -6.52 -2.63 -17.26
C PRO A 94 -5.09 -2.16 -17.59
N ASP A 95 -4.67 -2.43 -18.84
CA ASP A 95 -3.31 -2.16 -19.36
C ASP A 95 -2.83 -0.71 -19.15
N ASP A 96 -3.75 0.25 -19.00
CA ASP A 96 -3.43 1.67 -18.86
C ASP A 96 -3.06 2.11 -17.43
N ASN A 97 -3.12 1.22 -16.43
CA ASN A 97 -2.94 1.59 -15.01
C ASN A 97 -1.96 0.69 -14.22
N THR A 98 -1.02 0.02 -14.90
CA THR A 98 -0.07 -0.91 -14.27
C THR A 98 0.69 -0.29 -13.08
N PHE A 99 1.10 0.98 -13.17
CA PHE A 99 1.80 1.65 -12.07
C PHE A 99 0.93 1.85 -10.83
N ILE A 100 -0.34 2.20 -10.99
CA ILE A 100 -1.28 2.37 -9.88
C ILE A 100 -1.45 1.05 -9.15
N ALA A 101 -1.67 -0.01 -9.91
CA ALA A 101 -1.91 -1.32 -9.37
C ALA A 101 -0.67 -1.92 -8.66
N LEU A 102 0.52 -1.76 -9.25
CA LEU A 102 1.76 -2.12 -8.58
C LEU A 102 1.94 -1.33 -7.28
N GLY A 103 1.63 -0.02 -7.31
CA GLY A 103 1.63 0.82 -6.12
C GLY A 103 0.66 0.35 -5.05
N ASP A 104 -0.56 -0.08 -5.42
CA ASP A 104 -1.56 -0.60 -4.50
C ASP A 104 -1.10 -1.92 -3.87
N VAL A 105 -0.62 -2.87 -4.66
CA VAL A 105 -0.08 -4.14 -4.15
C VAL A 105 1.08 -3.89 -3.18
N LEU A 106 2.02 -3.01 -3.53
CA LEU A 106 3.15 -2.68 -2.65
C LEU A 106 2.71 -1.98 -1.36
N ARG A 107 1.65 -1.15 -1.40
CA ARG A 107 1.08 -0.54 -0.21
C ARG A 107 0.49 -1.61 0.71
N GLU A 108 -0.29 -2.54 0.17
CA GLU A 108 -0.89 -3.64 0.96
C GLU A 108 0.18 -4.55 1.57
N LEU A 109 1.34 -4.70 0.91
CA LEU A 109 2.50 -5.41 1.44
C LEU A 109 3.33 -4.58 2.44
N GLY A 110 2.91 -3.37 2.81
CA GLY A 110 3.62 -2.48 3.72
C GLY A 110 4.88 -1.83 3.12
N GLN A 111 5.14 -2.00 1.82
CA GLN A 111 6.30 -1.43 1.11
C GLN A 111 6.02 0.02 0.68
N HIS A 112 5.74 0.89 1.65
CA HIS A 112 5.24 2.25 1.47
C HIS A 112 6.12 3.14 0.57
N THR A 113 7.44 3.11 0.73
CA THR A 113 8.36 3.91 -0.10
C THR A 113 8.30 3.50 -1.57
N LYS A 114 8.28 2.19 -1.84
CA LYS A 114 8.18 1.68 -3.21
C LYS A 114 6.80 1.97 -3.81
N ALA A 115 5.74 1.84 -3.04
CA ALA A 115 4.39 2.24 -3.45
C ALA A 115 4.34 3.71 -3.88
N LYS A 116 4.88 4.64 -3.06
CA LYS A 116 4.97 6.07 -3.40
C LYS A 116 5.73 6.30 -4.71
N ASN A 117 6.83 5.59 -4.97
CA ASN A 117 7.58 5.73 -6.22
C ASN A 117 6.74 5.41 -7.46
N PHE A 118 5.92 4.36 -7.39
CA PHE A 118 5.03 4.01 -8.50
C PHE A 118 3.92 5.04 -8.70
N TYR A 119 3.33 5.55 -7.62
CA TYR A 119 2.33 6.62 -7.71
C TYR A 119 2.90 7.92 -8.28
N TYR A 120 4.08 8.35 -7.84
CA TYR A 120 4.74 9.54 -8.40
C TYR A 120 5.14 9.36 -9.86
N ARG A 121 5.56 8.15 -10.25
CA ARG A 121 5.82 7.85 -11.65
C ARG A 121 4.56 8.03 -12.49
N MET A 122 3.42 7.52 -12.04
CA MET A 122 2.14 7.72 -12.72
C MET A 122 1.74 9.21 -12.74
N LEU A 123 1.96 9.96 -11.65
CA LEU A 123 1.67 11.41 -11.61
C LEU A 123 2.45 12.22 -12.66
N ASN A 124 3.63 11.74 -13.07
CA ASN A 124 4.47 12.36 -14.09
C ASN A 124 4.06 12.00 -15.53
N GLU A 125 3.11 11.08 -15.72
CA GLU A 125 2.62 10.74 -17.06
C GLU A 125 1.78 11.90 -17.62
N PRO A 126 2.06 12.36 -18.86
CA PRO A 126 1.56 13.64 -19.37
C PRO A 126 0.05 13.67 -19.64
N LEU A 127 -0.61 12.51 -19.73
CA LEU A 127 -2.01 12.38 -20.16
C LEU A 127 -2.93 11.75 -19.10
N ILE A 128 -2.55 11.78 -17.83
CA ILE A 128 -3.42 11.23 -16.78
C ILE A 128 -4.65 12.13 -16.52
N PRO A 129 -5.86 11.56 -16.47
CA PRO A 129 -7.07 12.29 -16.10
C PRO A 129 -7.01 12.83 -14.66
N ASP A 130 -7.69 13.95 -14.40
CA ASP A 130 -7.72 14.58 -13.06
C ASP A 130 -8.33 13.67 -11.98
N GLU A 131 -9.26 12.80 -12.35
CA GLU A 131 -9.83 11.79 -11.46
C GLU A 131 -8.78 10.77 -10.98
N ILE A 132 -7.92 10.33 -11.90
CA ILE A 132 -6.79 9.43 -11.60
C ILE A 132 -5.75 10.17 -10.76
N ARG A 133 -5.39 11.40 -11.17
CA ARG A 133 -4.44 12.26 -10.45
C ARG A 133 -4.89 12.50 -9.00
N ARG A 134 -6.18 12.75 -8.79
CA ARG A 134 -6.80 12.92 -7.47
C ARG A 134 -6.73 11.65 -6.62
N SER A 135 -7.05 10.49 -7.21
CA SER A 135 -6.89 9.20 -6.52
C SER A 135 -5.43 8.95 -6.10
N LEU A 136 -4.47 9.24 -6.97
CA LEU A 136 -3.04 9.08 -6.68
C LEU A 136 -2.58 9.96 -5.52
N TYR A 137 -2.93 11.25 -5.52
CA TYR A 137 -2.61 12.14 -4.41
C TYR A 137 -3.18 11.65 -3.08
N TYR A 138 -4.42 11.18 -3.07
CA TYR A 138 -5.00 10.61 -1.85
C TYR A 138 -4.33 9.31 -1.41
N LYS A 139 -3.97 8.41 -2.34
CA LYS A 139 -3.23 7.18 -2.01
C LYS A 139 -1.89 7.50 -1.37
N ILE A 140 -1.18 8.51 -1.87
CA ILE A 140 0.06 9.02 -1.27
C ILE A 140 -0.22 9.63 0.12
N ALA A 141 -1.28 10.42 0.25
CA ALA A 141 -1.66 11.00 1.54
C ALA A 141 -1.95 9.92 2.60
N LYS A 142 -2.67 8.85 2.26
CA LYS A 142 -2.92 7.72 3.18
C LYS A 142 -1.64 7.07 3.68
N ILE A 143 -0.64 6.92 2.81
CA ILE A 143 0.68 6.41 3.20
C ILE A 143 1.33 7.37 4.20
N ASN A 144 1.34 8.66 3.90
CA ASN A 144 1.93 9.68 4.78
C ASN A 144 1.20 9.73 6.14
N ILE A 145 -0.13 9.59 6.17
CA ILE A 145 -0.92 9.47 7.41
C ILE A 145 -0.47 8.28 8.24
N ALA A 146 -0.29 7.11 7.61
CA ALA A 146 0.18 5.90 8.29
C ALA A 146 1.61 6.04 8.82
N GLN A 147 2.44 6.86 8.16
CA GLN A 147 3.82 7.15 8.57
C GLN A 147 3.93 8.30 9.60
N GLY A 148 2.84 9.00 9.90
CA GLY A 148 2.86 10.19 10.78
C GLY A 148 3.40 11.46 10.10
N GLU A 149 3.58 11.45 8.79
CA GLU A 149 4.03 12.58 7.96
C GLU A 149 2.85 13.54 7.71
N HIS A 150 2.40 14.24 8.77
CA HIS A 150 1.16 15.02 8.77
C HIS A 150 1.17 16.18 7.76
N PHE A 151 2.29 16.87 7.59
CA PHE A 151 2.42 18.00 6.67
C PHE A 151 2.34 17.55 5.21
N GLU A 152 3.07 16.49 4.85
CA GLU A 152 3.07 15.89 3.53
C GLU A 152 1.72 15.26 3.21
N ALA A 153 1.06 14.65 4.20
CA ALA A 153 -0.32 14.17 4.07
C ALA A 153 -1.26 15.32 3.71
N LEU A 154 -1.24 16.43 4.46
CA LEU A 154 -2.04 17.61 4.19
C LEU A 154 -1.77 18.18 2.79
N ASN A 155 -0.50 18.31 2.38
CA ASN A 155 -0.17 18.84 1.06
C ASN A 155 -0.80 17.99 -0.07
N ASN A 156 -0.67 16.67 0.02
CA ASN A 156 -1.27 15.76 -0.96
C ASN A 156 -2.81 15.79 -0.92
N LEU A 157 -3.43 15.92 0.26
CA LEU A 157 -4.88 16.06 0.38
C LEU A 157 -5.38 17.35 -0.27
N HIS A 158 -4.66 18.47 -0.13
CA HIS A 158 -4.99 19.72 -0.81
C HIS A 158 -4.87 19.58 -2.34
N GLU A 159 -3.82 18.93 -2.84
CA GLU A 159 -3.68 18.66 -4.29
C GLU A 159 -4.81 17.77 -4.81
N ALA A 160 -5.23 16.76 -4.05
CA ALA A 160 -6.39 15.93 -4.40
C ALA A 160 -7.69 16.77 -4.42
N LEU A 161 -7.89 17.64 -3.43
CA LEU A 161 -9.10 18.44 -3.29
C LEU A 161 -9.26 19.47 -4.44
N LYS A 162 -8.16 20.08 -4.89
CA LYS A 162 -8.16 21.05 -6.01
C LYS A 162 -8.66 20.47 -7.33
N LEU A 163 -8.57 19.15 -7.49
CA LEU A 163 -8.92 18.44 -8.71
C LEU A 163 -10.39 18.00 -8.76
N PHE A 164 -11.19 18.28 -7.72
CA PHE A 164 -12.63 18.15 -7.83
C PHE A 164 -13.17 19.22 -8.79
N PRO A 165 -14.11 18.87 -9.68
CA PRO A 165 -14.83 19.87 -10.43
C PRO A 165 -15.52 20.83 -9.45
N VAL A 166 -15.56 22.12 -9.79
CA VAL A 166 -16.35 23.10 -9.03
C VAL A 166 -17.82 22.75 -9.24
N VAL A 167 -18.39 21.95 -8.33
CA VAL A 167 -19.80 21.57 -8.39
C VAL A 167 -20.61 22.74 -7.83
N GLU A 168 -21.23 23.51 -8.72
CA GLU A 168 -22.33 24.38 -8.35
C GLU A 168 -23.50 23.50 -7.86
N THR A 169 -23.55 23.30 -6.54
CA THR A 169 -24.68 22.82 -5.74
C THR A 169 -25.11 21.34 -5.89
N ASN A 170 -24.99 20.63 -4.75
CA ASN A 170 -25.96 19.71 -4.15
C ASN A 170 -26.36 18.38 -4.81
N THR A 171 -25.68 17.90 -5.85
CA THR A 171 -25.84 16.49 -6.24
C THR A 171 -24.53 15.90 -6.72
N VAL A 172 -24.00 14.92 -5.97
CA VAL A 172 -23.05 13.96 -6.52
C VAL A 172 -23.78 13.18 -7.60
N PRO A 173 -23.34 13.18 -8.87
CA PRO A 173 -23.93 12.28 -9.85
C PRO A 173 -23.62 10.87 -9.38
N VAL A 174 -24.66 10.07 -9.13
CA VAL A 174 -24.52 8.62 -9.00
C VAL A 174 -24.07 8.13 -10.36
N SER A 175 -22.75 8.11 -10.57
CA SER A 175 -22.19 7.55 -11.78
C SER A 175 -22.29 6.04 -11.60
N SER A 176 -23.24 5.42 -12.30
CA SER A 176 -23.19 3.99 -12.60
C SER A 176 -21.97 3.75 -13.49
N GLN A 177 -20.78 3.63 -12.89
CA GLN A 177 -19.54 3.43 -13.61
C GLN A 177 -19.00 2.01 -13.44
N PRO A 178 -18.25 1.51 -14.44
CA PRO A 178 -17.89 0.10 -14.55
C PRO A 178 -16.94 -0.34 -13.43
N LEU A 179 -16.78 -1.65 -13.29
CA LEU A 179 -16.06 -2.38 -12.23
C LEU A 179 -14.59 -1.95 -11.96
N TYR A 180 -14.02 -0.99 -12.71
CA TYR A 180 -12.70 -0.38 -12.51
C TYR A 180 -12.64 0.62 -11.33
N ALA A 181 -13.76 0.88 -10.65
CA ALA A 181 -13.89 1.87 -9.57
C ALA A 181 -13.34 1.43 -8.18
N HIS A 182 -12.57 0.34 -8.07
CA HIS A 182 -11.85 0.05 -6.82
C HIS A 182 -10.69 1.03 -6.66
N GLY A 183 -10.95 2.18 -6.02
CA GLY A 183 -9.95 3.17 -5.62
C GLY A 183 -10.02 4.52 -6.33
N ILE A 184 -11.01 4.75 -7.20
CA ILE A 184 -11.33 6.10 -7.68
C ILE A 184 -12.05 6.87 -6.57
N ILE A 185 -11.69 8.14 -6.38
CA ILE A 185 -12.28 9.00 -5.35
C ILE A 185 -13.29 9.93 -5.99
N SER A 186 -14.54 9.51 -5.90
CA SER A 186 -15.67 10.22 -6.51
C SER A 186 -16.25 11.30 -5.61
N SER A 187 -16.16 11.14 -4.28
CA SER A 187 -16.60 12.13 -3.28
C SER A 187 -15.42 12.80 -2.59
N PRO A 188 -15.48 14.12 -2.29
CA PRO A 188 -14.44 14.81 -1.51
C PRO A 188 -14.46 14.42 -0.02
N LEU A 189 -15.49 13.70 0.45
CA LEU A 189 -15.65 13.31 1.85
C LEU A 189 -14.42 12.65 2.49
N PRO A 190 -13.81 11.60 1.90
CA PRO A 190 -12.66 10.97 2.53
C PRO A 190 -11.46 11.92 2.62
N ILE A 191 -11.36 12.89 1.72
CA ILE A 191 -10.29 13.89 1.72
C ILE A 191 -10.54 14.92 2.83
N LEU A 192 -11.75 15.50 2.88
CA LEU A 192 -12.13 16.48 3.91
C LEU A 192 -12.01 15.89 5.33
N TYR A 193 -12.50 14.67 5.52
CA TYR A 193 -12.39 13.98 6.81
C TYR A 193 -10.92 13.80 7.23
N ASN A 194 -10.08 13.29 6.33
CA ASN A 194 -8.67 13.09 6.64
C ASN A 194 -7.92 14.41 6.86
N MET A 195 -8.29 15.50 6.17
CA MET A 195 -7.75 16.83 6.45
C MET A 195 -8.13 17.28 7.87
N GLY A 196 -9.39 17.13 8.26
CA GLY A 196 -9.86 17.42 9.62
C GLY A 196 -9.07 16.64 10.67
N ARG A 197 -8.87 15.34 10.46
CA ARG A 197 -8.06 14.47 11.33
C ARG A 197 -6.59 14.91 11.40
N MET A 198 -5.99 15.37 10.30
CA MET A 198 -4.61 15.85 10.31
C MET A 198 -4.46 17.15 11.10
N TYR A 199 -5.40 18.09 10.93
CA TYR A 199 -5.40 19.32 11.73
C TYR A 199 -5.68 19.05 13.21
N GLN A 200 -6.57 18.12 13.54
CA GLN A 200 -6.82 17.70 14.92
C GLN A 200 -5.55 17.10 15.56
N LYS A 201 -4.84 16.22 14.84
CA LYS A 201 -3.57 15.62 15.32
C LYS A 201 -2.43 16.62 15.50
N THR A 202 -2.53 17.80 14.90
CA THR A 202 -1.52 18.87 15.01
C THR A 202 -2.00 20.02 15.88
N ASP A 203 -3.06 19.82 16.69
CA ASP A 203 -3.66 20.81 17.60
C ASP A 203 -4.24 22.07 16.92
N HIS A 204 -4.47 22.03 15.60
CA HIS A 204 -5.10 23.09 14.82
C HIS A 204 -6.62 22.89 14.79
N TYR A 205 -7.26 23.02 15.95
CA TYR A 205 -8.67 22.64 16.13
C TYR A 205 -9.66 23.50 15.33
N THR A 206 -9.32 24.76 15.02
CA THR A 206 -10.17 25.64 14.21
C THR A 206 -10.25 25.17 12.76
N GLU A 207 -9.11 24.81 12.18
CA GLU A 207 -9.00 24.23 10.85
C GLU A 207 -9.64 22.85 10.80
N ALA A 208 -9.41 22.02 11.83
CA ALA A 208 -10.04 20.71 11.94
C ALA A 208 -11.57 20.83 11.93
N LEU A 209 -12.12 21.74 12.75
CA LEU A 209 -13.55 22.03 12.82
C LEU A 209 -14.13 22.45 11.47
N LYS A 210 -13.42 23.30 10.72
CA LYS A 210 -13.82 23.73 9.38
C LYS A 210 -14.01 22.52 8.46
N TYR A 211 -13.00 21.65 8.35
CA TYR A 211 -13.06 20.51 7.42
C TYR A 211 -14.07 19.44 7.85
N PHE A 212 -14.24 19.18 9.15
CA PHE A 212 -15.30 18.29 9.62
C PHE A 212 -16.70 18.86 9.36
N THR A 213 -16.87 20.18 9.42
CA THR A 213 -18.14 20.83 9.07
C THR A 213 -18.42 20.71 7.57
N GLU A 214 -17.43 21.01 6.73
CA GLU A 214 -17.56 20.84 5.28
C GLU A 214 -17.89 19.40 4.90
N ALA A 215 -17.27 18.40 5.56
CA ALA A 215 -17.60 16.99 5.34
C ALA A 215 -19.02 16.65 5.81
N ALA A 216 -19.44 17.10 7.00
CA ALA A 216 -20.75 16.78 7.57
C ALA A 216 -21.93 17.37 6.77
N ASP A 217 -21.71 18.45 6.01
CA ASP A 217 -22.73 19.12 5.22
C ASP A 217 -22.98 18.44 3.85
N ILE A 218 -22.16 17.46 3.45
CA ILE A 218 -22.33 16.75 2.18
C ILE A 218 -23.45 15.71 2.30
N LYS A 219 -24.43 15.79 1.38
CA LYS A 219 -25.53 14.82 1.29
C LYS A 219 -25.07 13.58 0.53
N GLU A 220 -25.22 12.43 1.16
CA GLU A 220 -24.79 11.16 0.55
C GLU A 220 -25.79 10.03 0.70
N SER A 221 -25.74 9.12 -0.27
CA SER A 221 -26.54 7.89 -0.28
C SER A 221 -25.74 6.63 0.04
N ASP A 222 -24.41 6.66 -0.16
CA ASP A 222 -23.55 5.49 0.05
C ASP A 222 -23.34 5.21 1.56
N PRO A 223 -23.43 3.95 2.02
CA PRO A 223 -23.23 3.61 3.42
C PRO A 223 -21.84 3.95 3.98
N VAL A 224 -20.77 3.86 3.17
CA VAL A 224 -19.40 4.19 3.59
C VAL A 224 -19.26 5.69 3.76
N ASP A 225 -19.75 6.47 2.80
CA ASP A 225 -19.74 7.93 2.88
C ASP A 225 -20.61 8.45 4.04
N ARG A 226 -21.75 7.79 4.31
CA ARG A 226 -22.56 8.08 5.50
C ARG A 226 -21.79 7.86 6.80
N ALA A 227 -21.03 6.77 6.92
CA ALA A 227 -20.22 6.53 8.10
C ALA A 227 -19.18 7.65 8.30
N ILE A 228 -18.54 8.12 7.22
CA ILE A 228 -17.60 9.24 7.28
C ILE A 228 -18.29 10.54 7.73
N VAL A 229 -19.51 10.81 7.28
CA VAL A 229 -20.30 11.97 7.72
C VAL A 229 -20.62 11.90 9.20
N GLU A 230 -21.08 10.75 9.70
CA GLU A 230 -21.38 10.57 11.13
C GLU A 230 -20.12 10.70 12.00
N ASP A 231 -19.01 10.11 11.58
CA ASP A 231 -17.71 10.26 12.24
C ASP A 231 -17.26 11.73 12.26
N SER A 232 -17.43 12.45 11.14
CA SER A 232 -17.14 13.88 11.04
C SER A 232 -17.98 14.71 12.00
N ILE A 233 -19.27 14.36 12.20
CA ILE A 233 -20.14 15.03 13.16
C ILE A 233 -19.62 14.83 14.59
N GLY A 234 -19.19 13.61 14.94
CA GLY A 234 -18.58 13.30 16.22
C GLY A 234 -17.31 14.12 16.48
N ASP A 235 -16.36 14.05 15.54
CA ASP A 235 -15.08 14.75 15.62
C ASP A 235 -15.24 16.28 15.64
N ARG A 236 -16.29 16.80 14.97
CA ARG A 236 -16.68 18.22 15.02
C ARG A 236 -17.05 18.65 16.44
N PHE A 237 -17.82 17.84 17.18
CA PHE A 237 -18.18 18.18 18.57
C PHE A 237 -16.95 18.19 19.48
N GLU A 238 -16.03 17.24 19.32
CA GLU A 238 -14.77 17.21 20.08
C GLU A 238 -13.92 18.46 19.81
N CYS A 239 -13.72 18.80 18.53
CA CYS A 239 -12.95 19.99 18.15
C CYS A 239 -13.58 21.27 18.69
N ASN A 240 -14.92 21.39 18.64
CA ASN A 240 -15.61 22.57 19.17
C ASN A 240 -15.43 22.75 20.68
N MET A 241 -15.40 21.66 21.45
CA MET A 241 -15.06 21.70 22.88
C MET A 241 -13.63 22.20 23.10
N ASN A 242 -12.66 21.69 22.34
CA ASN A 242 -11.26 22.09 22.47
C ASN A 242 -11.03 23.56 22.09
N VAL A 243 -11.65 24.05 21.00
CA VAL A 243 -11.62 25.47 20.63
C VAL A 243 -12.18 26.35 21.76
N SER A 244 -13.31 25.94 22.35
CA SER A 244 -13.95 26.67 23.45
C SER A 244 -13.07 26.71 24.71
N LEU A 245 -12.42 25.60 25.05
CA LEU A 245 -11.47 25.51 26.18
C LEU A 245 -10.26 26.44 25.98
N ILE A 246 -9.69 26.46 24.78
CA ILE A 246 -8.56 27.36 24.45
C ILE A 246 -9.01 28.81 24.59
N ALA A 247 -10.18 29.19 24.06
CA ALA A 247 -10.72 30.54 24.16
C ALA A 247 -10.89 31.01 25.62
N ILE A 248 -11.41 30.14 26.50
CA ILE A 248 -11.57 30.43 27.93
C ILE A 248 -10.20 30.57 28.62
N SER A 249 -9.24 29.71 28.31
CA SER A 249 -7.90 29.77 28.91
C SER A 249 -7.09 31.01 28.48
N SER A 250 -7.36 31.53 27.28
CA SER A 250 -6.72 32.73 26.72
C SER A 250 -7.26 34.05 27.25
N HIS A 251 -8.36 34.04 28.02
CA HIS A 251 -8.89 35.21 28.74
C HIS A 251 -8.60 35.06 30.25
N PRO A 252 -7.37 35.34 30.72
CA PRO A 252 -7.14 35.41 32.15
C PRO A 252 -7.90 36.60 32.71
N TYR A 253 -8.69 36.36 33.76
CA TYR A 253 -9.44 37.34 34.53
C TYR A 253 -8.71 38.70 34.62
N SER A 254 -9.28 39.72 33.98
CA SER A 254 -8.96 41.15 34.18
C SER A 254 -9.59 41.68 35.46
#